data_AF-A0A3M0YY37-F1
#
_entry.id   AF-A0A3M0YY37-F1
#
_cell.length_a   1.000
_cell.length_b   1.000
_cell.length_c   1.000
_cell.angle_alpha   90.00
_cell.angle_beta   90.00
_cell.angle_gamma   90.00
#
_symmetry.space_group_name_H-M   'P 1'
#
loop_
_entity.id
_entity.type
_entity.pdbx_description
1 polymer ?
#
loop_
_entity_poly.entity_id
_entity_poly.type
_entity_poly.pdbx_seq_one_letter_code
_entity_poly.pdbx_strand_id
1 'polypeptide(L)'
;GMARFRQEASDRYGQAFAKCSPEQQDELIGEWEKRVFSDDADHQSAEVKFYRGAKQLVFLGFFTSEPGATQVLQYDPIPGTYDGCIPLSEVGRAWAT
;
A
#
# COMPACT_ATOMS: atom_id res chain seq x y z
N GLY A 1 -1.90 -6.20 16.21
CA GLY A 1 -1.15 -5.57 15.12
C GLY A 1 -0.79 -4.11 15.39
N MET A 2 -1.76 -3.18 15.36
CA MET A 2 -1.48 -1.74 15.40
C MET A 2 -0.63 -1.25 16.57
N ALA A 3 -0.92 -1.70 17.79
CA ALA A 3 -0.14 -1.32 18.97
C ALA A 3 1.32 -1.78 18.86
N ARG A 4 1.57 -2.99 18.36
CA ARG A 4 2.91 -3.54 18.12
C ARG A 4 3.68 -2.72 17.09
N PHE A 5 3.04 -2.38 15.96
CA PHE A 5 3.65 -1.54 14.91
C PHE A 5 4.09 -0.18 15.47
N ARG A 6 3.22 0.48 16.24
CA ARG A 6 3.53 1.75 16.89
C ARG A 6 4.65 1.63 17.92
N GLN A 7 4.64 0.56 18.71
CA GLN A 7 5.67 0.29 19.71
C GLN A 7 7.03 0.09 19.03
N GLU A 8 7.10 -0.71 17.98
CA GLU A 8 8.36 -0.98 17.26
C GLU A 8 8.95 0.29 16.62
N ALA A 9 8.10 1.17 16.06
CA ALA A 9 8.54 2.48 15.59
C ALA A 9 9.11 3.35 16.73
N SER A 10 8.43 3.38 17.89
CA SER A 10 8.86 4.13 19.07
C SER A 10 10.15 3.58 19.67
N ASP A 11 10.29 2.26 19.76
CA ASP A 11 11.46 1.61 20.35
C ASP A 11 12.70 1.81 19.47
N ARG A 12 12.53 1.76 18.15
CA ARG A 12 13.66 1.86 17.20
C ARG A 12 14.09 3.29 16.92
N TYR A 13 13.14 4.21 16.80
CA TYR A 13 13.42 5.57 16.33
C TYR A 13 13.12 6.66 17.38
N GLY A 14 12.61 6.29 18.56
CA GLY A 14 12.27 7.25 19.62
C GLY A 14 11.09 8.16 19.30
N GLN A 15 10.35 7.87 18.22
CA GLN A 15 9.24 8.71 17.75
C GLN A 15 8.13 7.87 17.12
N ALA A 16 6.94 8.48 17.02
CA ALA A 16 5.82 7.87 16.31
C ALA A 16 6.20 7.66 14.83
N PHE A 17 5.73 6.56 14.22
CA PHE A 17 5.98 6.24 12.81
C PHE A 17 5.71 7.42 11.86
N ALA A 18 4.59 8.13 12.05
CA ALA A 18 4.22 9.29 11.22
C ALA A 18 5.20 10.49 11.31
N LYS A 19 6.09 10.49 12.30
CA LYS A 19 7.14 11.50 12.49
C LYS A 19 8.54 11.01 12.08
N CYS A 20 8.68 9.73 11.73
CA CYS A 20 9.93 9.16 11.24
C CYS A 20 10.34 9.79 9.90
N SER A 21 11.64 9.78 9.59
CA SER A 21 12.11 10.16 8.25
C SER A 21 11.60 9.16 7.20
N PRO A 22 11.53 9.54 5.91
CA PRO A 22 11.14 8.61 4.85
C PRO A 22 11.93 7.30 4.88
N GLU A 23 13.24 7.37 5.11
CA GLU A 23 14.13 6.20 5.15
C GLU A 23 13.79 5.28 6.34
N GLN A 24 13.51 5.86 7.51
CA GLN A 24 13.10 5.11 8.70
C GLN A 24 11.71 4.46 8.51
N GLN A 25 10.81 5.15 7.82
CA GLN A 25 9.49 4.62 7.48
C GLN A 25 9.61 3.43 6.53
N ASP A 26 10.40 3.59 5.47
CA ASP A 26 10.66 2.55 4.47
C ASP A 26 11.33 1.31 5.09
N GLU A 27 12.29 1.52 5.98
CA GLU A 27 12.95 0.43 6.70
C GLU A 27 11.96 -0.39 7.53
N LEU A 28 11.12 0.27 8.34
CA LEU A 28 10.14 -0.42 9.18
C LEU A 28 9.06 -1.11 8.34
N ILE A 29 8.53 -0.44 7.31
CA ILE A 29 7.57 -1.03 6.37
C ILE A 29 8.19 -2.26 5.71
N GLY A 30 9.41 -2.14 5.17
CA GLY A 30 10.09 -3.22 4.46
C GLY A 30 10.33 -4.46 5.33
N GLU A 31 10.60 -4.29 6.62
CA GLU A 31 10.70 -5.42 7.55
C GLU A 31 9.35 -6.07 7.84
N TRP A 32 8.30 -5.26 8.06
CA TRP A 32 6.95 -5.78 8.22
C TRP A 32 6.47 -6.52 6.97
N GLU A 33 6.73 -6.01 5.77
CA GLU A 33 6.45 -6.68 4.50
C GLU A 33 7.10 -8.06 4.45
N LYS A 34 8.41 -8.15 4.72
CA LYS A 34 9.14 -9.41 4.70
C LYS A 34 8.58 -10.43 5.69
N ARG A 35 8.21 -10.01 6.90
CA ARG A 35 7.63 -10.89 7.92
C ARG A 35 6.20 -11.32 7.59
N VAL A 36 5.38 -10.40 7.08
CA VAL A 36 3.95 -10.63 6.88
C VAL A 36 3.64 -11.36 5.57
N PHE A 37 4.53 -11.27 4.58
CA PHE A 37 4.39 -11.93 3.27
C PHE A 37 5.42 -13.04 3.04
N SER A 38 6.12 -13.52 4.07
CA SER A 38 6.92 -14.74 3.97
C SER A 38 6.04 -15.99 3.85
N ASP A 39 6.60 -17.04 3.26
CA ASP A 39 5.92 -18.34 3.13
C ASP A 39 5.60 -18.98 4.49
N ASP A 40 6.43 -18.71 5.50
CA ASP A 40 6.28 -19.23 6.87
C ASP A 40 5.37 -18.36 7.77
N ALA A 41 4.74 -17.31 7.24
CA ALA A 41 3.96 -16.38 8.04
C ALA A 41 2.70 -17.05 8.64
N ASP A 42 2.47 -16.89 9.95
CA ASP A 42 1.19 -17.29 10.55
C ASP A 42 0.07 -16.34 10.10
N HIS A 43 -0.67 -16.79 9.09
CA HIS A 43 -1.82 -16.09 8.51
C HIS A 43 -2.96 -15.82 9.50
N GLN A 44 -2.99 -16.52 10.64
CA GLN A 44 -4.00 -16.30 11.68
C GLN A 44 -3.55 -15.27 12.73
N SER A 45 -2.27 -14.91 12.75
CA SER A 45 -1.72 -13.97 13.72
C SER A 45 -2.35 -12.58 13.61
N ALA A 46 -2.47 -11.90 14.77
CA ALA A 46 -2.97 -10.54 14.85
C ALA A 46 -2.02 -9.50 14.20
N GLU A 47 -0.79 -9.89 13.89
CA GLU A 47 0.17 -9.09 13.16
C GLU A 47 -0.13 -9.11 11.66
N VAL A 48 -0.19 -10.31 11.07
CA VAL A 48 -0.48 -10.51 9.65
C VAL A 48 -1.84 -9.94 9.27
N LYS A 49 -2.89 -10.27 10.04
CA LYS A 49 -4.25 -9.75 9.80
C LYS A 49 -4.31 -8.23 9.80
N PHE A 50 -3.64 -7.60 10.78
CA PHE A 50 -3.60 -6.15 10.88
C PHE A 50 -2.86 -5.52 9.71
N TYR A 51 -1.64 -5.97 9.42
CA TYR A 51 -0.80 -5.30 8.44
C TYR A 51 -1.36 -5.45 7.03
N ARG A 52 -1.78 -6.67 6.64
CA ARG A 52 -2.42 -6.89 5.33
C ARG A 52 -3.71 -6.07 5.19
N GLY A 53 -4.55 -6.05 6.23
CA GLY A 53 -5.78 -5.27 6.22
C GLY A 53 -5.53 -3.75 6.15
N ALA A 54 -4.59 -3.24 6.95
CA ALA A 54 -4.21 -1.83 6.93
C ALA A 54 -3.65 -1.42 5.57
N LYS A 55 -2.74 -2.22 5.00
CA LYS A 55 -2.16 -1.98 3.66
C LYS A 55 -3.24 -2.00 2.58
N GLN A 56 -4.16 -2.95 2.63
CA GLN A 56 -5.30 -3.02 1.70
C GLN A 56 -6.17 -1.75 1.78
N LEU A 57 -6.50 -1.29 2.99
CA LEU A 57 -7.29 -0.07 3.17
C LEU A 57 -6.57 1.18 2.67
N VAL A 58 -5.24 1.27 2.87
CA VAL A 58 -4.42 2.37 2.34
C VAL A 58 -4.46 2.36 0.81
N PHE A 59 -4.23 1.22 0.17
CA PHE A 59 -4.34 1.12 -1.29
C PHE A 59 -5.74 1.43 -1.79
N LEU A 60 -6.77 0.89 -1.15
CA LEU A 60 -8.15 1.18 -1.52
C LEU A 60 -8.43 2.69 -1.45
N GLY A 61 -8.06 3.35 -0.34
CA GLY A 61 -8.28 4.79 -0.18
C GLY A 61 -7.46 5.62 -1.17
N PHE A 62 -6.21 5.24 -1.43
CA PHE A 62 -5.37 5.97 -2.38
C PHE A 62 -5.86 5.82 -3.82
N PHE A 63 -6.08 4.59 -4.31
CA PHE A 63 -6.46 4.36 -5.70
C PHE A 63 -7.91 4.73 -6.03
N THR A 64 -8.75 5.01 -5.02
CA THR A 64 -10.09 5.62 -5.21
C THR A 64 -10.11 7.12 -4.93
N SER A 65 -8.99 7.72 -4.51
CA SER A 65 -8.88 9.17 -4.34
C SER A 65 -8.61 9.88 -5.68
N GLU A 66 -8.91 11.17 -5.74
CA GLU A 66 -8.57 12.02 -6.89
C GLU A 66 -7.10 11.92 -7.33
N PRO A 67 -6.08 12.07 -6.44
CA PRO A 67 -4.69 11.95 -6.86
C PRO A 67 -4.33 10.53 -7.34
N GLY A 68 -4.89 9.49 -6.74
CA GLY A 68 -4.68 8.12 -7.22
C GLY A 68 -5.27 7.90 -8.61
N ALA A 69 -6.50 8.33 -8.84
CA ALA A 69 -7.22 8.13 -10.10
C ALA A 69 -6.65 8.97 -11.27
N THR A 70 -6.14 10.17 -10.99
CA THR A 70 -5.72 11.12 -12.06
C THR A 70 -4.21 11.16 -12.28
N GLN A 71 -3.41 11.01 -11.22
CA GLN A 71 -1.95 11.15 -11.29
C GLN A 71 -1.23 9.81 -11.39
N VAL A 72 -1.79 8.75 -10.80
CA VAL A 72 -1.20 7.40 -10.86
C VAL A 72 -1.92 6.52 -11.88
N LEU A 73 -3.24 6.62 -11.97
CA LEU A 73 -4.06 5.93 -12.95
C LEU A 73 -4.49 6.88 -14.09
N GLN A 74 -5.20 6.32 -15.06
CA GLN A 74 -5.87 7.05 -16.12
C GLN A 74 -7.35 7.16 -15.78
N TYR A 75 -7.80 8.36 -15.45
CA TYR A 75 -9.22 8.65 -15.28
C TYR A 75 -9.82 9.12 -16.60
N ASP A 76 -10.80 8.38 -17.13
CA ASP A 76 -11.62 8.78 -18.26
C ASP A 76 -13.10 8.87 -17.81
N PRO A 77 -13.64 10.09 -17.65
CA PRO A 77 -15.01 10.26 -17.18
C PRO A 77 -16.07 9.82 -18.21
N ILE A 78 -15.71 9.67 -19.49
CA ILE A 78 -16.63 9.27 -20.56
C ILE A 78 -15.91 8.23 -21.44
N PRO A 79 -15.82 6.97 -20.97
CA PRO A 79 -15.11 5.93 -21.71
C PRO A 79 -15.75 5.72 -23.09
N GLY A 80 -14.89 5.77 -24.12
CA GLY A 80 -15.25 5.48 -25.50
C GLY A 80 -15.39 3.97 -25.77
N THR A 81 -14.91 3.53 -26.93
CA THR A 81 -14.90 2.12 -27.31
C THR A 81 -14.01 1.30 -26.36
N TYR A 82 -14.49 0.13 -25.94
CA TYR A 82 -13.70 -0.81 -25.16
C TYR A 82 -12.76 -1.60 -26.06
N ASP A 83 -11.47 -1.33 -25.92
CA ASP A 83 -10.40 -2.07 -26.59
C ASP A 83 -9.72 -3.01 -25.59
N GLY A 84 -10.07 -4.30 -25.66
CA GLY A 84 -9.49 -5.33 -24.80
C GLY A 84 -8.05 -5.69 -25.21
N CYS A 85 -7.26 -6.16 -24.23
CA CYS A 85 -5.92 -6.71 -24.45
C CYS A 85 -4.89 -5.73 -25.07
N ILE A 86 -5.08 -4.41 -24.94
CA ILE A 86 -4.06 -3.43 -25.32
C ILE A 86 -2.83 -3.58 -24.40
N PRO A 87 -1.60 -3.65 -24.93
CA PRO A 87 -0.40 -3.66 -24.13
C PRO A 87 -0.27 -2.41 -23.25
N LEU A 88 0.07 -2.57 -21.97
CA LEU A 88 0.27 -1.45 -21.03
C LEU A 88 1.31 -0.43 -21.56
N SER A 89 2.30 -0.89 -22.32
CA SER A 89 3.31 -0.04 -22.96
C SER A 89 2.74 0.97 -23.95
N GLU A 90 1.57 0.69 -24.54
CA GLU A 90 0.92 1.58 -25.52
C GLU A 90 0.07 2.66 -24.85
N VAL A 91 -0.43 2.40 -23.64
CA VAL A 91 -1.32 3.31 -22.89
C VAL A 91 -0.64 3.99 -21.70
N GLY A 92 0.52 3.49 -21.27
CA GLY A 92 1.40 4.08 -20.26
C GLY A 92 1.03 3.77 -18.81
N ARG A 93 -0.22 3.98 -18.41
CA ARG A 93 -0.72 3.74 -17.04
C ARG A 93 -1.97 2.84 -17.07
N ALA A 94 -2.35 2.27 -15.93
CA ALA A 94 -3.59 1.52 -15.84
C ALA A 94 -4.81 2.46 -15.68
N TRP A 95 -6.00 1.99 -16.07
CA TRP A 95 -7.25 2.75 -15.94
C TRP A 95 -7.77 2.79 -14.50
N ALA A 96 -8.35 3.91 -14.10
CA ALA A 96 -9.16 4.03 -12.89
C ALA A 96 -10.52 3.34 -13.09
N THR A 97 -11.05 2.75 -12.02
CA THR A 97 -12.32 1.99 -12.01
C THR A 97 -13.55 2.87 -11.98
#